data_AF-A0A0P0L0R5-F1
#
_entry.id   AF-A0A0P0L0R5-F1
#
_cell.length_a   1.000
_cell.length_b   1.000
_cell.length_c   1.000
_cell.angle_alpha   90.00
_cell.angle_beta   90.00
_cell.angle_gamma   90.00
#
_symmetry.space_group_name_H-M   'P 1'
#
loop_
_entity.id
_entity.type
_entity.pdbx_description
1 polymer ?
#
loop_
_entity_poly.entity_id
_entity_poly.type
_entity_poly.pdbx_seq_one_letter_code
_entity_poly.pdbx_strand_id
1 'polypeptide(L)'
;MLNNGIAIVCDEFVPNNRKLRIENPQIVNGCQTCHVIYNAKKEGLDLSDTTIVMKIIATKNVEISNEIVKGTNRQSIVLEEAFEGTKKFHKDLEIFFNAYVSDFQDKIYYERRAKQYSHNPLIKPIQKINLRILTQYFVGSLMYNPHLAHKHESILLKEFGKDIFLEEHSKLPYFAIAYAFYTLEGFFRKGKFSRDLKPFKAHILMIYCWMVAGKRPHLSQEKSIDKFSEKILKSLYNTEVSKGIFNDAIDLFNTCKIEWTQNMMKSKYAMKDVQEFTELILKTLNNGKKLNISKTEGDVIKNIGVVKKVMKNRAGIYCGYIKLRTEEFFFHFSNNPELDYSNLEGKKVSFEISKPDIKRRIQALNIKVID
;
A
#
# COMPACT_ATOMS: atom_id res chain seq x y z
N MET A 1 32.49 -25.65 -1.91
CA MET A 1 31.99 -27.01 -2.20
C MET A 1 30.77 -26.88 -3.11
N LEU A 2 30.85 -27.39 -4.33
CA LEU A 2 29.77 -27.32 -5.32
C LEU A 2 28.73 -28.40 -5.01
N ASN A 3 27.46 -28.01 -4.90
CA ASN A 3 26.34 -28.91 -4.64
C ASN A 3 25.96 -29.70 -5.90
N ASN A 4 26.79 -30.67 -6.27
CA ASN A 4 26.56 -31.54 -7.45
C ASN A 4 25.55 -32.68 -7.17
N GLY A 5 24.65 -32.47 -6.21
CA GLY A 5 23.70 -33.48 -5.75
C GLY A 5 22.30 -33.29 -6.32
N ILE A 6 21.59 -34.39 -6.55
CA ILE A 6 20.14 -34.41 -6.83
C ILE A 6 19.46 -35.15 -5.68
N ALA A 7 18.47 -34.54 -5.04
CA ALA A 7 17.64 -35.19 -4.03
C ALA A 7 16.24 -35.43 -4.59
N ILE A 8 15.77 -36.66 -4.50
CA ILE A 8 14.48 -37.12 -5.00
C ILE A 8 13.67 -37.69 -3.84
N VAL A 9 12.43 -37.24 -3.68
CA VAL A 9 11.43 -37.89 -2.83
C VAL A 9 10.49 -38.67 -3.73
N CYS A 10 10.12 -39.88 -3.33
CA CYS A 10 9.27 -40.76 -4.11
C CYS A 10 8.37 -41.59 -3.18
N ASP A 11 7.36 -42.25 -3.74
CA ASP A 11 6.52 -43.17 -2.95
C ASP A 11 7.27 -44.48 -2.68
N GLU A 12 8.00 -44.97 -3.69
CA GLU A 12 8.77 -46.20 -3.66
C GLU A 12 9.90 -46.17 -4.69
N PHE A 13 10.99 -46.89 -4.43
CA PHE A 13 11.99 -47.21 -5.44
C PHE A 13 12.36 -48.69 -5.41
N VAL A 14 12.53 -49.29 -6.58
CA VAL A 14 12.91 -50.69 -6.75
C VAL A 14 14.25 -50.76 -7.48
N PRO A 15 15.33 -51.18 -6.81
CA PRO A 15 16.62 -51.43 -7.45
C PRO A 15 16.52 -52.63 -8.40
N ASN A 16 17.07 -52.51 -9.61
CA ASN A 16 17.16 -53.61 -10.56
C ASN A 16 18.52 -53.58 -11.27
N ASN A 17 19.54 -54.19 -10.64
CA ASN A 17 20.94 -54.18 -11.08
C ASN A 17 21.42 -52.76 -11.43
N ARG A 18 21.57 -52.46 -12.73
CA ARG A 18 22.04 -51.16 -13.25
C ARG A 18 20.92 -50.16 -13.56
N LYS A 19 19.67 -50.50 -13.22
CA LYS A 19 18.49 -49.67 -13.41
C LYS A 19 17.80 -49.46 -12.07
N LEU A 20 17.16 -48.30 -11.93
CA LEU A 20 16.36 -47.97 -10.77
C LEU A 20 14.98 -47.56 -11.25
N ARG A 21 13.93 -48.23 -10.78
CA ARG A 21 12.55 -47.81 -11.00
C ARG A 21 12.13 -46.95 -9.81
N ILE A 22 11.61 -45.76 -10.08
CA ILE A 22 11.13 -44.82 -9.05
C ILE A 22 9.67 -44.52 -9.34
N GLU A 23 8.82 -44.62 -8.32
CA GLU A 23 7.39 -44.31 -8.42
C GLU A 23 7.11 -42.91 -7.87
N ASN A 24 6.39 -42.09 -8.64
CA ASN A 24 6.04 -40.70 -8.32
C ASN A 24 7.25 -39.84 -7.84
N PRO A 25 8.33 -39.75 -8.63
CA PRO A 25 9.51 -38.99 -8.23
C PRO A 25 9.26 -37.47 -8.20
N GLN A 26 9.72 -36.81 -7.15
CA GLN A 26 9.75 -35.37 -6.98
C GLN A 26 11.19 -34.92 -6.68
N ILE A 27 11.78 -34.10 -7.55
CA ILE A 27 13.11 -33.54 -7.32
C ILE A 27 12.98 -32.36 -6.34
N VAL A 28 13.55 -32.51 -5.14
CA VAL A 28 13.43 -31.53 -4.04
C VAL A 28 14.68 -30.68 -3.87
N ASN A 29 15.82 -31.13 -4.41
CA ASN A 29 17.07 -30.37 -4.57
C ASN A 29 17.79 -30.85 -5.84
N GLY A 30 18.53 -29.97 -6.51
CA GLY A 30 19.31 -30.27 -7.71
C GLY A 30 18.87 -29.53 -8.96
N CYS A 31 18.03 -28.50 -8.86
CA CYS A 31 17.49 -27.77 -10.02
C CYS A 31 18.60 -27.21 -10.94
N GLN A 32 19.63 -26.60 -10.36
CA GLN A 32 20.79 -26.11 -11.12
C GLN A 32 21.56 -27.26 -11.80
N THR A 33 21.82 -28.34 -11.07
CA THR A 33 22.49 -29.54 -11.59
C THR A 33 21.69 -30.14 -12.75
N CYS A 34 20.39 -30.36 -12.59
CA CYS A 34 19.49 -30.85 -13.63
C CYS A 34 19.47 -29.93 -14.86
N HIS A 35 19.46 -28.60 -14.65
CA HIS A 35 19.45 -27.62 -15.72
C HIS A 35 20.75 -27.66 -16.54
N VAL A 36 21.91 -27.74 -15.87
CA VAL A 36 23.22 -27.85 -16.53
C VAL A 36 23.34 -29.16 -17.31
N ILE A 37 22.94 -30.29 -16.73
CA ILE A 37 22.94 -31.59 -17.41
C ILE A 37 22.04 -31.57 -18.65
N TYR A 38 20.85 -30.98 -18.52
CA TYR A 38 19.91 -30.86 -19.64
C TYR A 38 20.50 -30.04 -20.79
N ASN A 39 21.09 -28.87 -20.49
CA ASN A 39 21.70 -28.02 -21.51
C ASN A 39 22.92 -28.69 -22.15
N ALA A 40 23.79 -29.33 -21.36
CA ALA A 40 24.96 -30.03 -21.87
C ALA A 40 24.58 -31.16 -22.83
N LYS A 41 23.54 -31.95 -22.49
CA LYS A 41 23.00 -32.98 -23.38
C LYS A 41 22.40 -32.38 -24.66
N LYS A 42 21.69 -31.25 -24.54
CA LYS A 42 21.10 -30.54 -25.68
C LYS A 42 22.17 -30.00 -26.64
N GLU A 43 23.31 -29.57 -26.11
CA GLU A 43 24.48 -29.10 -26.86
C GLU A 43 25.35 -30.23 -27.43
N GLY A 44 25.00 -31.50 -27.16
CA GLY A 44 25.72 -32.65 -27.67
C GLY A 44 27.04 -32.94 -26.94
N LEU A 45 27.23 -32.39 -25.73
CA LEU A 45 28.38 -32.71 -24.91
C LEU A 45 28.32 -34.15 -24.40
N ASP A 46 29.48 -34.81 -24.37
CA ASP A 46 29.61 -36.14 -23.76
C ASP A 46 29.55 -36.02 -22.23
N LEU A 47 28.69 -36.83 -21.63
CA LEU A 47 28.44 -36.86 -20.19
C LEU A 47 28.84 -38.20 -19.57
N SER A 48 29.46 -39.13 -20.32
CA SER A 48 29.81 -40.48 -19.85
C SER A 48 30.63 -40.48 -18.57
N ASP A 49 31.55 -39.52 -18.43
CA ASP A 49 32.49 -39.42 -17.32
C ASP A 49 32.00 -38.49 -16.20
N THR A 50 30.76 -37.99 -16.31
CA THR A 50 30.16 -37.12 -15.30
C THR A 50 29.51 -37.93 -14.19
N THR A 51 30.02 -37.78 -12.96
CA THR A 51 29.43 -38.42 -11.77
C THR A 51 28.53 -37.44 -11.01
N ILE A 52 27.30 -37.88 -10.70
CA ILE A 52 26.32 -37.10 -9.93
C ILE A 52 25.94 -37.91 -8.70
N VAL A 53 25.88 -37.24 -7.55
CA VAL A 53 25.40 -37.87 -6.31
C VAL A 53 23.88 -37.77 -6.27
N MET A 54 23.19 -38.91 -6.25
CA MET A 54 21.74 -38.95 -6.13
C MET A 54 21.32 -39.47 -4.76
N LYS A 55 20.47 -38.72 -4.07
CA LYS A 55 19.85 -39.13 -2.81
C LYS A 55 18.38 -39.38 -3.04
N ILE A 56 17.93 -40.61 -2.78
CA ILE A 56 16.53 -41.01 -3.02
C ILE A 56 15.94 -41.40 -1.69
N ILE A 57 14.78 -40.82 -1.37
CA ILE A 57 14.08 -41.07 -0.11
C ILE A 57 12.65 -41.48 -0.46
N ALA A 58 12.30 -42.74 -0.15
CA ALA A 58 10.95 -43.25 -0.30
C ALA A 58 10.13 -42.97 0.96
N THR A 59 9.01 -42.28 0.81
CA THR A 59 8.03 -42.09 1.89
C THR A 59 6.65 -41.80 1.32
N LYS A 60 5.62 -42.47 1.86
CA LYS A 60 4.21 -42.17 1.57
C LYS A 60 3.62 -41.15 2.57
N ASN A 61 4.40 -40.73 3.57
CA ASN A 61 3.98 -39.75 4.56
C ASN A 61 4.28 -38.33 4.07
N VAL A 62 3.22 -37.56 3.85
CA VAL A 62 3.27 -36.17 3.35
C VAL A 62 4.04 -35.23 4.29
N GLU A 63 3.93 -35.40 5.61
CA GLU A 63 4.65 -34.57 6.58
C GLU A 63 6.17 -34.83 6.52
N ILE A 64 6.58 -36.10 6.41
CA ILE A 64 7.99 -36.47 6.26
C ILE A 64 8.54 -35.94 4.93
N SER A 65 7.76 -36.02 3.84
CA SER A 65 8.13 -35.43 2.54
C SER A 65 8.39 -33.93 2.66
N ASN A 66 7.50 -33.18 3.32
CA ASN A 66 7.68 -31.75 3.57
C ASN A 66 8.92 -31.44 4.42
N GLU A 67 9.20 -32.24 5.46
CA GLU A 67 10.41 -32.07 6.28
C GLU A 67 11.69 -32.38 5.49
N ILE A 68 11.68 -33.37 4.60
CA ILE A 68 12.79 -33.66 3.70
C ILE A 68 13.01 -32.52 2.72
N VAL A 69 11.95 -31.97 2.13
CA VAL A 69 12.02 -30.79 1.24
C VAL A 69 12.66 -29.61 1.97
N LYS A 70 12.22 -29.34 3.22
CA LYS A 70 12.81 -28.30 4.07
C LYS A 70 14.28 -28.59 4.39
N GLY A 71 14.59 -29.83 4.78
CA GLY A 71 15.92 -30.28 5.22
C GLY A 71 16.96 -30.29 4.10
N THR A 72 16.57 -30.70 2.90
CA THR A 72 17.45 -30.77 1.72
C THR A 72 17.72 -29.41 1.10
N ASN A 73 16.82 -28.43 1.26
CA ASN A 73 17.08 -27.06 0.82
C ASN A 73 17.91 -26.23 1.83
N ARG A 74 18.28 -26.75 3.02
CA ARG A 74 18.95 -25.99 4.09
C ARG A 74 20.27 -25.29 3.73
N GLN A 75 20.89 -25.56 2.59
CA GLN A 75 22.04 -24.77 2.10
C GLN A 75 21.64 -23.37 1.59
N SER A 76 20.33 -23.12 1.43
CA SER A 76 19.72 -21.80 1.37
C SER A 76 18.53 -21.83 2.31
N ILE A 77 18.54 -21.04 3.38
CA ILE A 77 17.42 -20.98 4.33
C ILE A 77 16.13 -20.77 3.52
N VAL A 78 15.29 -21.80 3.39
CA VAL A 78 13.95 -21.64 2.82
C VAL A 78 13.14 -20.99 3.91
N LEU A 79 13.18 -19.66 3.91
CA LEU A 79 12.49 -18.85 4.87
C LEU A 79 10.98 -19.15 4.77
N GLU A 80 10.28 -19.12 5.90
CA GLU A 80 8.84 -19.35 6.00
C GLU A 80 8.03 -18.46 5.01
N GLU A 81 8.60 -17.32 4.65
CA GLU A 81 8.05 -16.36 3.69
C GLU A 81 8.06 -16.86 2.25
N ALA A 82 9.01 -17.74 1.90
CA ALA A 82 9.05 -18.38 0.59
C ALA A 82 7.84 -19.31 0.39
N PHE A 83 7.38 -19.97 1.46
CA PHE A 83 6.15 -20.77 1.45
C PHE A 83 4.91 -19.86 1.38
N GLU A 84 4.90 -18.77 2.13
CA GLU A 84 3.81 -17.79 2.10
C GLU A 84 3.50 -17.31 0.68
N GLY A 85 4.53 -16.91 -0.08
CA GLY A 85 4.38 -16.46 -1.47
C GLY A 85 3.88 -17.52 -2.48
N THR A 86 3.70 -18.78 -2.05
CA THR A 86 3.08 -19.85 -2.86
C THR A 86 1.59 -20.01 -2.65
N LYS A 87 1.03 -19.46 -1.56
CA LYS A 87 -0.40 -19.54 -1.25
C LYS A 87 -1.24 -18.89 -2.35
N LYS A 88 -2.47 -19.38 -2.50
CA LYS A 88 -3.42 -18.91 -3.52
C LYS A 88 -3.64 -17.41 -3.45
N PHE A 89 -3.85 -16.87 -2.24
CA PHE A 89 -4.03 -15.44 -2.02
C PHE A 89 -2.96 -14.58 -2.71
N HIS A 90 -1.68 -14.92 -2.58
CA HIS A 90 -0.57 -14.14 -3.16
C HIS A 90 -0.49 -14.23 -4.68
N LYS A 91 -0.92 -15.35 -5.27
CA LYS A 91 -1.06 -15.48 -6.73
C LYS A 91 -2.19 -14.59 -7.23
N ASP A 92 -3.34 -14.64 -6.56
CA ASP A 92 -4.50 -13.81 -6.91
C ASP A 92 -4.21 -12.32 -6.73
N LEU A 93 -3.45 -11.97 -5.68
CA LEU A 93 -2.99 -10.60 -5.46
C LEU A 93 -2.04 -10.12 -6.56
N GLU A 94 -1.11 -10.97 -7.01
CA GLU A 94 -0.24 -10.63 -8.16
C GLU A 94 -1.06 -10.36 -9.43
N ILE A 95 -2.02 -11.23 -9.74
CA ILE A 95 -2.92 -11.07 -10.88
C ILE A 95 -3.68 -9.74 -10.74
N PHE A 96 -4.19 -9.44 -9.54
CA PHE A 96 -4.88 -8.20 -9.24
C PHE A 96 -3.99 -6.98 -9.51
N PHE A 97 -2.76 -6.93 -8.98
CA PHE A 97 -1.82 -5.83 -9.23
C PHE A 97 -1.55 -5.62 -10.72
N ASN A 98 -1.41 -6.71 -11.48
CA ASN A 98 -1.14 -6.64 -12.91
C ASN A 98 -2.35 -6.14 -13.71
N ALA A 99 -3.56 -6.53 -13.31
CA ALA A 99 -4.82 -6.19 -13.97
C ALA A 99 -5.41 -4.85 -13.55
N TYR A 100 -5.05 -4.31 -12.38
CA TYR A 100 -5.64 -3.08 -11.86
C TYR A 100 -5.28 -1.88 -12.73
N VAL A 101 -6.29 -1.32 -13.41
CA VAL A 101 -6.18 -0.11 -14.23
C VAL A 101 -6.71 1.06 -13.43
N SER A 102 -5.92 2.12 -13.33
CA SER A 102 -6.29 3.32 -12.56
C SER A 102 -5.48 4.52 -13.03
N ASP A 103 -5.98 5.71 -12.71
CA ASP A 103 -5.41 7.01 -13.09
C ASP A 103 -4.15 7.39 -12.28
N PHE A 104 -3.36 6.39 -11.91
CA PHE A 104 -2.10 6.57 -11.20
C PHE A 104 -0.99 7.01 -12.16
N GLN A 105 -0.08 7.84 -11.65
CA GLN A 105 1.09 8.30 -12.42
C GLN A 105 2.04 7.16 -12.78
N ASP A 106 2.19 6.19 -11.86
CA ASP A 106 3.13 5.08 -12.00
C ASP A 106 2.44 3.76 -11.69
N LYS A 107 2.70 2.72 -12.50
CA LYS A 107 2.31 1.35 -12.17
C LYS A 107 3.25 0.76 -11.11
N ILE A 108 2.69 -0.01 -10.18
CA ILE A 108 3.43 -0.83 -9.22
C ILE A 108 3.18 -2.32 -9.47
N TYR A 109 4.10 -3.16 -9.01
CA TYR A 109 4.09 -4.60 -9.21
C TYR A 109 4.29 -5.33 -7.89
N TYR A 110 3.51 -6.38 -7.65
CA TYR A 110 3.68 -7.24 -6.49
C TYR A 110 4.70 -8.35 -6.80
N GLU A 111 5.83 -8.33 -6.11
CA GLU A 111 6.90 -9.33 -6.20
C GLU A 111 6.74 -10.36 -5.06
N ARG A 112 5.89 -11.37 -5.29
CA ARG A 112 5.64 -12.44 -4.29
C ARG A 112 6.81 -13.40 -4.10
N ARG A 113 7.72 -13.51 -5.08
CA ARG A 113 8.96 -14.31 -5.02
C ARG A 113 10.16 -13.42 -5.27
N ALA A 114 11.23 -13.61 -4.49
CA ALA A 114 12.45 -12.85 -4.66
C ALA A 114 12.95 -12.89 -6.12
N LYS A 115 13.22 -11.71 -6.69
CA LYS A 115 13.74 -11.53 -8.06
C LYS A 115 12.78 -11.97 -9.17
N GLN A 116 11.48 -12.12 -8.91
CA GLN A 116 10.50 -12.52 -9.93
C GLN A 116 10.54 -11.64 -11.18
N TYR A 117 10.79 -10.34 -11.03
CA TYR A 117 10.87 -9.39 -12.15
C TYR A 117 12.31 -9.00 -12.51
N SER A 118 13.33 -9.79 -12.19
CA SER A 118 14.74 -9.43 -12.48
C SER A 118 15.05 -9.40 -13.98
N HIS A 119 14.36 -10.22 -14.77
CA HIS A 119 14.58 -10.34 -16.22
C HIS A 119 13.77 -9.36 -17.05
N ASN A 120 12.93 -8.52 -16.42
CA ASN A 120 12.14 -7.51 -17.11
C ASN A 120 12.75 -6.11 -16.86
N PRO A 121 13.53 -5.55 -17.82
CA PRO A 121 14.20 -4.26 -17.64
C PRO A 121 13.22 -3.08 -17.63
N LEU A 122 11.98 -3.26 -18.09
CA LEU A 122 10.94 -2.22 -18.08
C LEU A 122 10.40 -1.96 -16.67
N ILE A 123 10.54 -2.93 -15.75
CA ILE A 123 10.05 -2.80 -14.36
C ILE A 123 11.17 -2.29 -13.47
N LYS A 124 11.09 -1.01 -13.10
CA LYS A 124 12.09 -0.36 -12.24
C LYS A 124 12.03 -0.94 -10.82
N PRO A 125 13.17 -1.08 -10.12
CA PRO A 125 13.19 -1.59 -8.74
C PRO A 125 12.23 -0.87 -7.78
N ILE A 126 12.08 0.44 -7.93
CA ILE A 126 11.17 1.25 -7.10
C ILE A 126 9.68 0.87 -7.28
N GLN A 127 9.30 0.33 -8.43
CA GLN A 127 7.91 -0.06 -8.70
C GLN A 127 7.55 -1.40 -8.06
N LYS A 128 8.54 -2.12 -7.52
CA LYS A 128 8.35 -3.47 -6.97
C LYS A 128 8.03 -3.38 -5.48
N ILE A 129 6.89 -3.94 -5.12
CA ILE A 129 6.46 -4.15 -3.74
C ILE A 129 6.62 -5.63 -3.44
N ASN A 130 7.58 -5.99 -2.58
CA ASN A 130 7.77 -7.38 -2.19
C ASN A 130 6.91 -7.75 -0.97
N LEU A 131 6.87 -9.04 -0.64
CA LEU A 131 6.13 -9.56 0.51
C LEU A 131 6.52 -8.84 1.81
N ARG A 132 7.82 -8.56 2.02
CA ARG A 132 8.30 -7.82 3.19
C ARG A 132 7.63 -6.47 3.36
N ILE A 133 7.73 -5.62 2.33
CA ILE A 133 7.16 -4.28 2.34
C ILE A 133 5.65 -4.38 2.58
N LEU A 134 4.97 -5.24 1.82
CA LEU A 134 3.53 -5.38 1.94
C LEU A 134 3.13 -5.78 3.37
N THR A 135 3.75 -6.81 3.95
CA THR A 135 3.47 -7.27 5.32
C THR A 135 3.73 -6.18 6.35
N GLN A 136 4.92 -5.56 6.33
CA GLN A 136 5.31 -4.54 7.31
C GLN A 136 4.35 -3.34 7.30
N TYR A 137 4.02 -2.82 6.11
CA TYR A 137 3.18 -1.64 6.01
C TYR A 137 1.69 -1.96 6.16
N PHE A 138 1.24 -3.16 5.81
CA PHE A 138 -0.14 -3.59 6.08
C PHE A 138 -0.37 -3.78 7.59
N VAL A 139 0.55 -4.46 8.29
CA VAL A 139 0.51 -4.58 9.75
C VAL A 139 0.62 -3.20 10.42
N GLY A 140 1.55 -2.38 9.95
CA GLY A 140 1.79 -1.05 10.52
C GLY A 140 0.59 -0.11 10.37
N SER A 141 -0.05 -0.10 9.20
CA SER A 141 -1.12 0.87 8.89
C SER A 141 -2.53 0.35 9.17
N LEU A 142 -2.88 -0.84 8.67
CA LEU A 142 -4.25 -1.37 8.74
C LEU A 142 -4.50 -2.22 9.97
N MET A 143 -3.47 -2.88 10.49
CA MET A 143 -3.57 -3.61 11.77
C MET A 143 -3.25 -2.73 12.97
N TYR A 144 -2.96 -1.44 12.77
CA TYR A 144 -2.63 -0.48 13.83
C TYR A 144 -1.45 -0.90 14.71
N ASN A 145 -0.45 -1.56 14.11
CA ASN A 145 0.76 -2.02 14.79
C ASN A 145 2.04 -1.42 14.17
N PRO A 146 2.14 -0.08 14.01
CA PRO A 146 3.30 0.56 13.37
C PRO A 146 4.59 0.38 14.17
N HIS A 147 4.50 0.17 15.49
CA HIS A 147 5.62 -0.15 16.36
C HIS A 147 6.24 -1.54 16.08
N LEU A 148 5.51 -2.44 15.41
CA LEU A 148 6.01 -3.77 15.00
C LEU A 148 6.51 -3.80 13.55
N ALA A 149 6.22 -2.78 12.75
CA ALA A 149 6.48 -2.78 11.31
C ALA A 149 7.98 -2.86 10.95
N HIS A 150 8.90 -2.64 11.90
CA HIS A 150 10.33 -2.81 11.68
C HIS A 150 10.77 -4.29 11.73
N LYS A 151 9.97 -5.18 12.33
CA LYS A 151 10.28 -6.61 12.47
C LYS A 151 10.38 -7.29 11.10
N HIS A 152 11.13 -8.39 11.07
CA HIS A 152 11.23 -9.24 9.88
C HIS A 152 9.86 -9.85 9.53
N GLU A 153 9.62 -10.05 8.23
CA GLU A 153 8.36 -10.54 7.71
C GLU A 153 7.97 -11.93 8.23
N SER A 154 8.88 -12.89 8.45
CA SER A 154 8.57 -14.16 9.14
C SER A 154 7.98 -13.96 10.53
N ILE A 155 8.52 -13.01 11.31
CA ILE A 155 8.00 -12.74 12.65
C ILE A 155 6.58 -12.20 12.55
N LEU A 156 6.35 -11.27 11.62
CA LEU A 156 5.03 -10.69 11.40
C LEU A 156 4.03 -11.71 10.83
N LEU A 157 4.45 -12.59 9.94
CA LEU A 157 3.60 -13.66 9.39
C LEU A 157 3.26 -14.71 10.45
N LYS A 158 4.19 -15.02 11.36
CA LYS A 158 3.91 -15.90 12.49
C LYS A 158 2.89 -15.28 13.46
N GLU A 159 2.99 -13.97 13.70
CA GLU A 159 2.15 -13.24 14.66
C GLU A 159 0.76 -12.90 14.08
N PHE A 160 0.71 -12.43 12.83
CA PHE A 160 -0.50 -11.89 12.17
C PHE A 160 -1.02 -12.74 11.02
N GLY A 161 -0.37 -13.83 10.62
CA GLY A 161 -0.74 -14.61 9.43
C GLY A 161 -2.12 -15.28 9.51
N LYS A 162 -2.76 -15.28 10.68
CA LYS A 162 -4.17 -15.69 10.86
C LYS A 162 -5.16 -14.54 10.65
N ASP A 163 -4.69 -13.31 10.57
CA ASP A 163 -5.49 -12.09 10.42
C ASP A 163 -5.26 -11.39 9.09
N ILE A 164 -4.17 -11.70 8.38
CA ILE A 164 -3.80 -11.09 7.09
C ILE A 164 -3.57 -12.16 6.02
N PHE A 165 -3.70 -11.77 4.75
CA PHE A 165 -3.52 -12.65 3.59
C PHE A 165 -4.42 -13.90 3.55
N LEU A 166 -5.57 -13.84 4.24
CA LEU A 166 -6.59 -14.89 4.17
C LEU A 166 -7.26 -14.94 2.79
N GLU A 167 -7.64 -16.14 2.33
CA GLU A 167 -8.11 -16.36 0.96
C GLU A 167 -9.37 -15.54 0.62
N GLU A 168 -10.27 -15.39 1.61
CA GLU A 168 -11.52 -14.63 1.54
C GLU A 168 -11.32 -13.11 1.52
N HIS A 169 -10.13 -12.60 1.85
CA HIS A 169 -9.91 -11.17 1.84
C HIS A 169 -9.95 -10.60 0.43
N SER A 170 -10.53 -9.40 0.30
CA SER A 170 -10.33 -8.57 -0.90
C SER A 170 -8.86 -8.24 -1.09
N LYS A 171 -8.47 -8.09 -2.35
CA LYS A 171 -7.10 -7.78 -2.77
C LYS A 171 -6.87 -6.26 -2.79
N LEU A 172 -7.96 -5.48 -2.88
CA LEU A 172 -7.95 -4.02 -2.93
C LEU A 172 -7.30 -3.33 -1.70
N PRO A 173 -7.55 -3.73 -0.44
CA PRO A 173 -6.87 -3.11 0.71
C PRO A 173 -5.35 -3.29 0.68
N TYR A 174 -4.87 -4.46 0.26
CA TYR A 174 -3.44 -4.73 0.14
C TYR A 174 -2.80 -3.88 -0.96
N PHE A 175 -3.49 -3.74 -2.09
CA PHE A 175 -3.05 -2.86 -3.17
C PHE A 175 -3.05 -1.38 -2.74
N ALA A 176 -4.10 -0.91 -2.04
CA ALA A 176 -4.18 0.46 -1.53
C ALA A 176 -3.00 0.82 -0.63
N ILE A 177 -2.61 -0.09 0.27
CA ILE A 177 -1.46 0.13 1.16
C ILE A 177 -0.13 0.03 0.44
N ALA A 178 0.02 -0.89 -0.51
CA ALA A 178 1.20 -0.95 -1.37
C ALA A 178 1.40 0.37 -2.14
N TYR A 179 0.33 0.93 -2.71
CA TYR A 179 0.37 2.16 -3.47
C TYR A 179 0.60 3.40 -2.58
N ALA A 180 -0.04 3.45 -1.41
CA ALA A 180 0.17 4.51 -0.43
C ALA A 180 1.62 4.53 0.09
N PHE A 181 2.20 3.34 0.37
CA PHE A 181 3.62 3.21 0.70
C PHE A 181 4.52 3.68 -0.45
N TYR A 182 4.26 3.23 -1.69
CA TYR A 182 5.02 3.64 -2.87
C TYR A 182 5.05 5.18 -3.02
N THR A 183 3.90 5.81 -2.82
CA THR A 183 3.74 7.26 -2.90
C THR A 183 4.53 7.97 -1.81
N LEU A 184 4.41 7.50 -0.55
CA LEU A 184 5.18 8.01 0.59
C LEU A 184 6.69 7.89 0.37
N GLU A 185 7.16 6.73 -0.09
CA GLU A 185 8.57 6.51 -0.43
C GLU A 185 9.04 7.45 -1.53
N GLY A 186 8.17 7.71 -2.51
CA GLY A 186 8.36 8.68 -3.57
C GLY A 186 8.68 10.08 -3.03
N PHE A 187 7.94 10.55 -2.02
CA PHE A 187 8.19 11.85 -1.40
C PHE A 187 9.52 11.91 -0.64
N PHE A 188 9.87 10.87 0.11
CA PHE A 188 11.18 10.79 0.77
C PHE A 188 12.35 10.76 -0.23
N ARG A 189 12.21 10.00 -1.32
CA ARG A 189 13.23 9.91 -2.36
C ARG A 189 13.42 11.24 -3.10
N LYS A 190 12.34 11.95 -3.38
CA LYS A 190 12.35 13.28 -4.02
C LYS A 190 12.73 14.42 -3.06
N GLY A 191 13.10 14.10 -1.81
CA GLY A 191 13.48 15.11 -0.79
C GLY A 191 12.35 16.02 -0.36
N LYS A 192 11.09 15.63 -0.58
CA LYS A 192 9.91 16.42 -0.19
C LYS A 192 9.62 16.31 1.31
N PHE A 193 10.03 15.22 1.95
CA PHE A 193 9.92 14.99 3.40
C PHE A 193 11.30 14.79 4.03
N SER A 194 11.44 15.23 5.28
CA SER A 194 12.70 15.18 6.02
C SER A 194 13.16 13.74 6.31
N ARG A 195 14.49 13.51 6.28
CA ARG A 195 15.06 12.16 6.41
C ARG A 195 14.89 11.56 7.81
N ASP A 196 14.75 12.37 8.85
CA ASP A 196 14.54 11.94 10.24
C ASP A 196 13.19 11.23 10.44
N LEU A 197 12.23 11.45 9.54
CA LEU A 197 10.91 10.79 9.55
C LEU A 197 10.93 9.39 8.92
N LYS A 198 12.00 8.98 8.22
CA LYS A 198 12.09 7.68 7.55
C LYS A 198 11.85 6.47 8.46
N PRO A 199 12.32 6.43 9.72
CA PRO A 199 12.04 5.33 10.63
C PRO A 199 10.55 5.21 11.01
N PHE A 200 9.76 6.27 10.78
CA PHE A 200 8.37 6.39 11.21
C PHE A 200 7.36 6.25 10.07
N LYS A 201 7.78 5.80 8.88
CA LYS A 201 6.90 5.62 7.71
C LYS A 201 5.63 4.83 8.03
N ALA A 202 5.72 3.77 8.84
CA ALA A 202 4.56 2.98 9.24
C ALA A 202 3.56 3.79 10.08
N HIS A 203 4.04 4.64 11.00
CA HIS A 203 3.20 5.54 11.80
C HIS A 203 2.53 6.59 10.92
N ILE A 204 3.31 7.23 10.04
CA ILE A 204 2.80 8.24 9.11
C ILE A 204 1.74 7.63 8.18
N LEU A 205 1.99 6.43 7.66
CA LEU A 205 1.05 5.73 6.79
C LEU A 205 -0.23 5.32 7.53
N MET A 206 -0.12 4.89 8.80
CA MET A 206 -1.28 4.61 9.66
C MET A 206 -2.15 5.87 9.86
N ILE A 207 -1.52 6.99 10.21
CA ILE A 207 -2.20 8.28 10.39
C ILE A 207 -2.87 8.71 9.08
N TYR A 208 -2.14 8.66 7.97
CA TYR A 208 -2.67 8.98 6.64
C TYR A 208 -3.93 8.17 6.31
N CYS A 209 -3.88 6.83 6.48
CA CYS A 209 -5.03 5.97 6.20
C CYS A 209 -6.23 6.30 7.08
N TRP A 210 -5.99 6.59 8.36
CA TRP A 210 -7.04 7.01 9.30
C TRP A 210 -7.67 8.34 8.90
N MET A 211 -6.86 9.34 8.52
CA MET A 211 -7.35 10.66 8.13
C MET A 211 -8.19 10.60 6.84
N VAL A 212 -7.81 9.76 5.89
CA VAL A 212 -8.50 9.63 4.60
C VAL A 212 -9.80 8.81 4.73
N ALA A 213 -9.74 7.68 5.41
CA ALA A 213 -10.81 6.68 5.35
C ALA A 213 -11.47 6.35 6.69
N GLY A 214 -10.91 6.84 7.80
CA GLY A 214 -11.39 6.62 9.16
C GLY A 214 -10.91 5.30 9.76
N LYS A 215 -11.68 4.78 10.72
CA LYS A 215 -11.42 3.46 11.32
C LYS A 215 -11.64 2.36 10.28
N ARG A 216 -10.71 1.41 10.21
CA ARG A 216 -10.72 0.28 9.29
C ARG A 216 -11.91 -0.65 9.62
N PRO A 217 -12.74 -1.02 8.63
CA PRO A 217 -13.71 -2.10 8.77
C PRO A 217 -13.03 -3.46 8.95
N HIS A 218 -13.77 -4.48 9.36
CA HIS A 218 -13.21 -5.84 9.44
C HIS A 218 -12.77 -6.34 8.06
N LEU A 219 -11.64 -7.03 7.94
CA LEU A 219 -11.06 -7.42 6.64
C LEU A 219 -11.95 -8.42 5.87
N SER A 220 -12.74 -9.22 6.59
CA SER A 220 -13.74 -10.12 5.98
C SER A 220 -15.00 -9.41 5.48
N GLN A 221 -15.21 -8.12 5.80
CA GLN A 221 -16.35 -7.35 5.28
C GLN A 221 -15.97 -6.70 3.95
N GLU A 222 -15.89 -7.50 2.89
CA GLU A 222 -15.41 -7.12 1.55
C GLU A 222 -15.93 -5.75 1.07
N LYS A 223 -17.25 -5.54 1.07
CA LYS A 223 -17.86 -4.27 0.59
C LYS A 223 -17.39 -3.04 1.37
N SER A 224 -17.25 -3.14 2.69
CA SER A 224 -16.88 -2.00 3.53
C SER A 224 -15.37 -1.75 3.48
N ILE A 225 -14.56 -2.80 3.50
CA ILE A 225 -13.11 -2.67 3.35
C ILE A 225 -12.73 -2.18 1.95
N ASP A 226 -13.47 -2.54 0.90
CA ASP A 226 -13.22 -2.03 -0.45
C ASP A 226 -13.55 -0.56 -0.55
N LYS A 227 -14.71 -0.13 -0.04
CA LYS A 227 -15.08 1.29 0.02
C LYS A 227 -14.07 2.12 0.83
N PHE A 228 -13.54 1.55 1.91
CA PHE A 228 -12.44 2.15 2.67
C PHE A 228 -11.18 2.28 1.81
N SER A 229 -10.80 1.21 1.10
CA SER A 229 -9.58 1.16 0.27
C SER A 229 -9.66 2.10 -0.94
N GLU A 230 -10.83 2.23 -1.55
CA GLU A 230 -11.07 3.17 -2.64
C GLU A 230 -10.87 4.62 -2.22
N LYS A 231 -11.24 5.00 -0.98
CA LYS A 231 -10.98 6.36 -0.48
C LYS A 231 -9.49 6.65 -0.43
N ILE A 232 -8.71 5.69 0.07
CA ILE A 232 -7.24 5.76 0.09
C ILE A 232 -6.67 5.89 -1.32
N LEU A 233 -7.13 5.07 -2.25
CA LEU A 233 -6.67 5.11 -3.65
C LEU A 233 -7.02 6.44 -4.33
N LYS A 234 -8.25 6.93 -4.14
CA LYS A 234 -8.71 8.22 -4.71
C LYS A 234 -7.89 9.41 -4.22
N SER A 235 -7.45 9.41 -2.95
CA SER A 235 -6.59 10.49 -2.44
C SER A 235 -5.16 10.43 -2.99
N LEU A 236 -4.77 9.33 -3.64
CA LEU A 236 -3.42 9.12 -4.21
C LEU A 236 -3.34 9.41 -5.72
N TYR A 237 -4.46 9.66 -6.41
CA TYR A 237 -4.44 10.00 -7.85
C TYR A 237 -3.72 11.31 -8.15
N ASN A 238 -3.84 12.31 -7.28
CA ASN A 238 -3.16 13.59 -7.41
C ASN A 238 -2.00 13.70 -6.42
N THR A 239 -0.79 13.92 -6.93
CA THR A 239 0.43 14.00 -6.11
C THR A 239 0.44 15.18 -5.14
N GLU A 240 -0.10 16.35 -5.51
CA GLU A 240 -0.11 17.51 -4.60
C GLU A 240 -1.16 17.34 -3.51
N VAL A 241 -2.33 16.78 -3.84
CA VAL A 241 -3.36 16.43 -2.85
C VAL A 241 -2.84 15.39 -1.86
N SER A 242 -2.27 14.29 -2.35
CA SER A 242 -1.71 13.26 -1.47
C SER A 242 -0.57 13.81 -0.60
N LYS A 243 0.29 14.65 -1.15
CA LYS A 243 1.36 15.33 -0.40
C LYS A 243 0.80 16.20 0.74
N GLY A 244 -0.26 16.97 0.49
CA GLY A 244 -0.93 17.76 1.51
C GLY A 244 -1.42 16.90 2.68
N ILE A 245 -2.11 15.80 2.38
CA ILE A 245 -2.62 14.88 3.42
C ILE A 245 -1.46 14.19 4.16
N PHE A 246 -0.35 13.85 3.49
CA PHE A 246 0.83 13.32 4.16
C PHE A 246 1.51 14.36 5.07
N ASN A 247 1.52 15.63 4.69
CA ASN A 247 1.98 16.71 5.57
C ASN A 247 1.10 16.81 6.81
N ASP A 248 -0.23 16.79 6.66
CA ASP A 248 -1.15 16.79 7.81
C ASP A 248 -0.90 15.58 8.73
N ALA A 249 -0.62 14.41 8.14
CA ALA A 249 -0.28 13.21 8.90
C ALA A 249 1.06 13.35 9.65
N ILE A 250 2.05 14.00 9.04
CA ILE A 250 3.35 14.32 9.66
C ILE A 250 3.17 15.34 10.79
N ASP A 251 2.30 16.34 10.62
CA ASP A 251 2.01 17.35 11.63
C ASP A 251 1.36 16.71 12.86
N LEU A 252 0.35 15.85 12.67
CA LEU A 252 -0.25 15.09 13.77
C LEU A 252 0.78 14.20 14.46
N PHE A 253 1.64 13.51 13.70
CA PHE A 253 2.73 12.72 14.26
C PHE A 253 3.67 13.59 15.11
N ASN A 254 4.03 14.79 14.64
CA ASN A 254 4.89 15.72 15.37
C ASN A 254 4.20 16.27 16.63
N THR A 255 2.90 16.54 16.59
CA THR A 255 2.11 16.87 17.80
C THR A 255 2.18 15.75 18.82
N CYS A 256 1.96 14.49 18.42
CA CYS A 256 2.09 13.35 19.32
C CYS A 256 3.52 13.18 19.84
N LYS A 257 4.55 13.43 19.01
CA LYS A 257 5.95 13.41 19.42
C LYS A 257 6.26 14.48 20.47
N ILE A 258 5.70 15.68 20.34
CA ILE A 258 5.82 16.75 21.34
C ILE A 258 5.15 16.31 22.64
N GLU A 259 3.90 15.83 22.60
CA GLU A 259 3.19 15.30 23.76
C GLU A 259 4.00 14.20 24.48
N TRP A 260 4.53 13.24 23.72
CA TRP A 260 5.36 12.16 24.24
C TRP A 260 6.62 12.64 24.96
N THR A 261 7.29 13.65 24.41
CA THR A 261 8.59 14.10 24.91
C THR A 261 8.49 15.18 25.98
N GLN A 262 7.54 16.10 25.87
CA GLN A 262 7.40 17.26 26.76
C GLN A 262 6.39 17.05 27.87
N ASN A 263 5.24 16.44 27.59
CA ASN A 263 4.18 16.26 28.60
C ASN A 263 4.32 14.92 29.32
N MET A 264 4.59 13.84 28.58
CA MET A 264 4.83 12.52 29.17
C MET A 264 6.29 12.32 29.63
N MET A 265 7.20 13.25 29.30
CA MET A 265 8.62 13.21 29.66
C MET A 265 9.34 11.91 29.24
N LYS A 266 8.94 11.31 28.11
CA LYS A 266 9.49 10.04 27.62
C LYS A 266 10.59 10.25 26.59
N SER A 267 11.49 9.26 26.49
CA SER A 267 12.60 9.29 25.54
C SER A 267 12.10 9.30 24.09
N LYS A 268 12.61 10.25 23.30
CA LYS A 268 12.37 10.34 21.85
C LYS A 268 12.84 9.10 21.08
N TYR A 269 13.82 8.36 21.62
CA TYR A 269 14.41 7.20 20.97
C TYR A 269 13.58 5.92 21.14
N ALA A 270 12.76 5.84 22.20
CA ALA A 270 11.89 4.69 22.45
C ALA A 270 10.60 4.73 21.61
N MET A 271 10.18 5.93 21.19
CA MET A 271 8.89 6.24 20.57
C MET A 271 8.52 5.34 19.39
N LYS A 272 9.50 4.94 18.58
CA LYS A 272 9.27 4.18 17.34
C LYS A 272 8.72 2.78 17.60
N ASP A 273 9.18 2.13 18.66
CA ASP A 273 9.04 0.68 18.81
C ASP A 273 8.18 0.32 20.06
N VAL A 274 7.42 1.28 20.58
CA VAL A 274 6.54 1.11 21.75
C VAL A 274 5.06 1.27 21.39
N GLN A 275 4.24 0.33 21.86
CA GLN A 275 2.79 0.34 21.62
C GLN A 275 2.11 1.58 22.19
N GLU A 276 2.56 2.06 23.35
CA GLU A 276 1.96 3.22 24.02
C GLU A 276 1.97 4.50 23.14
N PHE A 277 3.02 4.69 22.33
CA PHE A 277 3.05 5.80 21.38
C PHE A 277 2.03 5.63 20.25
N THR A 278 1.81 4.38 19.81
CA THR A 278 0.74 4.07 18.86
C THR A 278 -0.63 4.42 19.45
N GLU A 279 -0.86 4.06 20.72
CA GLU A 279 -2.10 4.37 21.44
C GLU A 279 -2.31 5.88 21.59
N LEU A 280 -1.25 6.64 21.88
CA LEU A 280 -1.30 8.10 21.89
C LEU A 280 -1.75 8.68 20.54
N ILE A 281 -1.19 8.18 19.44
CA ILE A 281 -1.60 8.59 18.09
C ILE A 281 -3.07 8.25 17.84
N LEU A 282 -3.48 7.01 18.12
CA LEU A 282 -4.87 6.58 17.92
C LEU A 282 -5.85 7.37 18.80
N LYS A 283 -5.48 7.66 20.05
CA LYS A 283 -6.27 8.53 20.94
C LYS A 283 -6.38 9.92 20.36
N THR A 284 -5.29 10.48 19.83
CA THR A 284 -5.30 11.81 19.19
C THR A 284 -6.17 11.83 17.94
N LEU A 285 -6.13 10.77 17.12
CA LEU A 285 -6.98 10.60 15.95
C LEU A 285 -8.47 10.45 16.30
N ASN A 286 -8.80 9.77 17.41
CA ASN A 286 -10.18 9.62 17.88
C ASN A 286 -10.71 10.87 18.59
N ASN A 287 -9.86 11.53 19.39
CA ASN A 287 -10.19 12.76 20.12
C ASN A 287 -10.14 14.00 19.24
N GLY A 288 -9.62 13.87 18.02
CA GLY A 288 -9.76 14.87 16.99
C GLY A 288 -11.24 15.23 16.82
N LYS A 289 -11.64 16.36 17.44
CA LYS A 289 -12.43 17.38 16.73
C LYS A 289 -11.95 17.31 15.28
N LYS A 290 -12.83 17.01 14.31
CA LYS A 290 -12.54 17.08 12.86
C LYS A 290 -11.35 17.99 12.67
N LEU A 291 -10.18 17.45 12.33
CA LEU A 291 -9.04 18.31 12.08
C LEU A 291 -9.54 19.31 11.04
N ASN A 292 -9.64 20.57 11.47
CA ASN A 292 -9.34 21.65 10.58
C ASN A 292 -7.94 21.27 10.11
N ILE A 293 -7.86 20.72 8.89
CA ILE A 293 -6.71 20.89 8.00
C ILE A 293 -6.15 22.24 8.39
N SER A 294 -4.90 22.26 8.85
CA SER A 294 -4.22 23.47 9.26
C SER A 294 -4.61 24.56 8.27
N LYS A 295 -5.52 25.44 8.73
CA LYS A 295 -5.62 26.77 8.16
C LYS A 295 -4.31 27.39 8.59
N THR A 296 -3.27 27.14 7.81
CA THR A 296 -2.44 28.26 7.39
C THR A 296 -3.43 29.34 6.99
N GLU A 297 -3.31 30.51 7.62
CA GLU A 297 -4.02 31.69 7.16
C GLU A 297 -3.72 31.84 5.67
N GLY A 298 -4.68 31.41 4.84
CA GLY A 298 -4.53 31.27 3.40
C GLY A 298 -4.49 29.81 2.91
N ASP A 299 -5.63 29.10 2.97
CA ASP A 299 -6.11 28.27 1.85
C ASP A 299 -7.46 27.65 2.19
N VAL A 300 -8.52 28.44 1.98
CA VAL A 300 -9.85 27.86 1.78
C VAL A 300 -9.84 27.15 0.44
N ILE A 301 -10.39 25.93 0.36
CA ILE A 301 -10.58 25.19 -0.89
C ILE A 301 -11.33 26.10 -1.87
N LYS A 302 -10.59 26.75 -2.76
CA LYS A 302 -11.12 27.61 -3.81
C LYS A 302 -11.64 26.72 -4.93
N ASN A 303 -12.95 26.61 -5.04
CA ASN A 303 -13.61 25.95 -6.17
C ASN A 303 -13.52 26.87 -7.38
N ILE A 304 -13.15 26.34 -8.55
CA ILE A 304 -13.08 27.12 -9.80
C ILE A 304 -14.31 26.80 -10.63
N GLY A 305 -15.15 27.80 -10.86
CA GLY A 305 -16.35 27.69 -11.69
C GLY A 305 -16.47 28.83 -12.68
N VAL A 306 -17.54 28.81 -13.47
CA VAL A 306 -17.89 29.88 -14.42
C VAL A 306 -19.19 30.52 -13.98
N VAL A 307 -19.24 31.85 -13.91
CA VAL A 307 -20.48 32.57 -13.59
C VAL A 307 -21.47 32.36 -14.72
N LYS A 308 -22.56 31.67 -14.42
CA LYS A 308 -23.60 31.32 -15.39
C LYS A 308 -24.57 32.47 -15.62
N LYS A 309 -24.94 33.17 -14.54
CA LYS A 309 -25.96 34.23 -14.58
C LYS A 309 -25.79 35.20 -13.41
N VAL A 310 -26.03 36.48 -13.66
CA VAL A 310 -26.14 37.57 -12.70
C VAL A 310 -27.51 38.22 -12.87
N MET A 311 -28.20 38.48 -11.76
CA MET A 311 -29.54 39.07 -11.75
C MET A 311 -29.77 39.89 -10.49
N LYS A 312 -30.83 40.71 -10.47
CA LYS A 312 -31.28 41.40 -9.26
C LYS A 312 -32.45 40.64 -8.65
N ASN A 313 -32.44 40.45 -7.33
CA ASN A 313 -33.57 39.89 -6.61
C ASN A 313 -34.73 40.91 -6.49
N ARG A 314 -35.84 40.52 -5.86
CA ARG A 314 -37.02 41.40 -5.67
C ARG A 314 -36.74 42.68 -4.89
N ALA A 315 -35.63 42.75 -4.14
CA ALA A 315 -35.17 43.91 -3.40
C ALA A 315 -34.12 44.74 -4.17
N GLY A 316 -33.88 44.44 -5.46
CA GLY A 316 -32.91 45.15 -6.29
C GLY A 316 -31.44 44.77 -6.05
N ILE A 317 -31.18 43.74 -5.22
CA ILE A 317 -29.83 43.32 -4.81
C ILE A 317 -29.29 42.28 -5.79
N TYR A 318 -28.02 42.42 -6.19
CA TYR A 318 -27.37 41.48 -7.10
C TYR A 318 -27.21 40.07 -6.49
N CYS A 319 -27.52 39.06 -7.28
CA CYS A 319 -27.32 37.65 -6.98
C CYS A 319 -27.15 36.86 -8.28
N GLY A 320 -26.79 35.58 -8.19
CA GLY A 320 -26.56 34.79 -9.39
C GLY A 320 -26.16 33.35 -9.12
N TYR A 321 -25.69 32.67 -10.16
CA TYR A 321 -25.28 31.28 -10.10
C TYR A 321 -23.92 31.06 -10.73
N ILE A 322 -23.10 30.24 -10.08
CA ILE A 322 -21.82 29.74 -10.60
C ILE A 322 -21.99 28.26 -10.93
N LYS A 323 -21.58 27.87 -12.14
CA LYS A 323 -21.54 26.47 -12.55
C LYS A 323 -20.18 25.87 -12.23
N LEU A 324 -20.19 24.78 -11.46
CA LEU A 324 -19.03 23.95 -11.15
C LEU A 324 -19.34 22.53 -11.62
N ARG A 325 -18.71 22.10 -12.73
CA ARG A 325 -18.99 20.80 -13.38
C ARG A 325 -20.47 20.64 -13.72
N THR A 326 -21.20 19.83 -12.96
CA THR A 326 -22.64 19.52 -13.13
C THR A 326 -23.53 20.20 -12.09
N GLU A 327 -22.96 20.91 -11.12
CA GLU A 327 -23.68 21.54 -10.02
C GLU A 327 -23.69 23.08 -10.16
N GLU A 328 -24.74 23.70 -9.61
CA GLU A 328 -24.93 25.16 -9.63
C GLU A 328 -24.98 25.70 -8.21
N PHE A 329 -24.16 26.72 -7.94
CA PHE A 329 -24.02 27.33 -6.64
C PHE A 329 -24.55 28.76 -6.68
N PHE A 330 -25.50 29.07 -5.82
CA PHE A 330 -26.07 30.41 -5.70
C PHE A 330 -25.12 31.35 -4.98
N PHE A 331 -24.98 32.59 -5.45
CA PHE A 331 -24.29 33.66 -4.74
C PHE A 331 -25.17 34.89 -4.55
N HIS A 332 -24.88 35.64 -3.50
CA HIS A 332 -25.60 36.87 -3.14
C HIS A 332 -24.62 38.00 -2.84
N PHE A 333 -24.98 39.23 -3.21
CA PHE A 333 -24.19 40.44 -2.99
C PHE A 333 -23.71 40.59 -1.55
N SER A 334 -24.61 40.38 -0.58
CA SER A 334 -24.30 40.54 0.85
C SER A 334 -23.11 39.72 1.33
N ASN A 335 -22.79 38.62 0.64
CA ASN A 335 -21.67 37.75 0.98
C ASN A 335 -20.44 37.99 0.09
N ASN A 336 -20.56 38.85 -0.93
CA ASN A 336 -19.51 39.15 -1.90
C ASN A 336 -19.57 40.63 -2.33
N PRO A 337 -19.47 41.59 -1.40
CA PRO A 337 -19.73 43.01 -1.68
C PRO A 337 -18.70 43.64 -2.65
N GLU A 338 -17.51 43.05 -2.76
CA GLU A 338 -16.38 43.58 -3.53
C GLU A 338 -16.38 43.18 -5.02
N LEU A 339 -17.34 42.37 -5.49
CA LEU A 339 -17.44 41.97 -6.89
C LEU A 339 -18.01 43.09 -7.77
N ASP A 340 -17.43 43.28 -8.96
CA ASP A 340 -18.09 44.03 -10.03
C ASP A 340 -19.10 43.13 -10.77
N TYR A 341 -20.39 43.37 -10.50
CA TYR A 341 -21.49 42.58 -11.07
C TYR A 341 -21.85 42.97 -12.50
N SER A 342 -21.31 44.06 -13.03
CA SER A 342 -21.69 44.61 -14.34
C SER A 342 -21.20 43.73 -15.51
N ASN A 343 -20.06 43.05 -15.33
CA ASN A 343 -19.39 42.21 -16.34
C ASN A 343 -18.97 40.84 -15.78
N LEU A 344 -19.74 40.27 -14.86
CA LEU A 344 -19.35 39.03 -14.18
C LEU A 344 -19.81 37.76 -14.92
N GLU A 345 -20.86 37.81 -15.73
CA GLU A 345 -21.34 36.65 -16.50
C GLU A 345 -20.27 36.12 -17.46
N GLY A 346 -20.13 34.79 -17.52
CA GLY A 346 -19.14 34.10 -18.36
C GLY A 346 -17.70 34.10 -17.80
N LYS A 347 -17.40 34.89 -16.77
CA LYS A 347 -16.05 34.92 -16.18
C LYS A 347 -15.77 33.67 -15.34
N LYS A 348 -14.50 33.23 -15.37
CA LYS A 348 -13.99 32.22 -14.44
C LYS A 348 -13.80 32.86 -13.08
N VAL A 349 -14.21 32.14 -12.04
CA VAL A 349 -14.13 32.63 -10.66
C VAL A 349 -13.68 31.53 -9.72
N SER A 350 -12.88 31.90 -8.72
CA SER A 350 -12.62 31.08 -7.54
C SER A 350 -13.62 31.44 -6.45
N PHE A 351 -14.19 30.46 -5.75
CA PHE A 351 -15.16 30.71 -4.70
C PHE A 351 -15.17 29.60 -3.63
N GLU A 352 -15.68 29.93 -2.46
CA GLU A 352 -15.82 29.02 -1.32
C GLU A 352 -17.29 28.57 -1.20
N ILE A 353 -17.53 27.32 -0.78
CA ILE A 353 -18.90 26.82 -0.56
C ILE A 353 -19.25 26.97 0.92
N SER A 354 -20.35 27.65 1.21
CA SER A 354 -20.85 27.83 2.57
C SER A 354 -21.25 26.51 3.21
N LYS A 355 -21.27 26.48 4.55
CA LYS A 355 -22.01 25.41 5.26
C LYS A 355 -23.50 25.52 4.89
N PRO A 356 -24.24 24.38 4.85
CA PRO A 356 -25.67 24.40 4.59
C PRO A 356 -26.40 25.25 5.63
N ASP A 357 -27.30 26.13 5.18
CA ASP A 357 -28.17 26.89 6.08
C ASP A 357 -29.22 25.99 6.76
N ILE A 358 -30.08 26.57 7.60
CA ILE A 358 -31.17 25.86 8.31
C ILE A 358 -32.11 25.13 7.33
N LYS A 359 -32.17 25.55 6.07
CA LYS A 359 -32.95 24.95 4.97
C LYS A 359 -32.10 24.05 4.06
N ARG A 360 -30.89 23.67 4.49
CA ARG A 360 -29.88 22.87 3.76
C ARG A 360 -29.40 23.48 2.45
N ARG A 361 -29.52 24.80 2.26
CA ARG A 361 -29.05 25.50 1.07
C ARG A 361 -27.59 25.88 1.23
N ILE A 362 -26.81 25.72 0.17
CA ILE A 362 -25.39 26.05 0.10
C ILE A 362 -25.19 27.22 -0.87
N GLN A 363 -24.24 28.10 -0.53
CA GLN A 363 -23.97 29.32 -1.29
C GLN A 363 -22.49 29.46 -1.63
N ALA A 364 -22.18 30.18 -2.70
CA ALA A 364 -20.84 30.60 -3.03
C ALA A 364 -20.48 31.91 -2.30
N LEU A 365 -19.35 31.88 -1.60
CA LEU A 365 -18.77 32.97 -0.78
C LEU A 365 -17.38 33.33 -1.30
N ASN A 366 -16.89 34.52 -0.93
CA ASN A 366 -15.53 34.98 -1.23
C ASN A 366 -15.12 34.82 -2.70
N ILE A 367 -16.04 35.14 -3.61
CA ILE A 367 -15.85 34.98 -5.04
C ILE A 367 -14.76 35.96 -5.52
N LYS A 368 -13.81 35.47 -6.30
CA LYS A 368 -12.78 36.28 -6.98
C LYS A 368 -12.72 35.90 -8.45
N VAL A 369 -12.67 36.89 -9.33
CA VAL A 369 -12.44 36.68 -10.76
C VAL A 369 -11.03 36.16 -10.98
N ILE A 370 -10.89 35.14 -11.82
CA ILE A 370 -9.61 34.59 -12.27
C ILE A 370 -9.52 34.88 -13.77
N ASP A 371 -8.39 35.44 -14.19
CA ASP A 371 -8.09 35.70 -15.61
C ASP A 371 -7.93 34.40 -16.43
#